data_AF-A0A453KPF9-F1
#
_entry.id   AF-A0A453KPF9-F1
#
_cell.length_a   1.000
_cell.length_b   1.000
_cell.length_c   1.000
_cell.angle_alpha   90.00
_cell.angle_beta   90.00
_cell.angle_gamma   90.00
#
_symmetry.space_group_name_H-M   'P 1'
#
loop_
_entity.id
_entity.type
_entity.pdbx_description
1 polymer ?
#
loop_
_entity_poly.entity_id
_entity_poly.type
_entity_poly.pdbx_seq_one_letter_code
_entity_poly.pdbx_strand_id
1 'polypeptide(L)'
;AAYLAVMQNVSSSNRSGYDALRKIYKESAEGEERLQVLGILSSCRDKGIVLESLNLIFTNEVRNQDAYILLRGIQPEAREISWNWLKENWERISRTFSGSLAANFVKNIVPLFTSNEKAAEISKFFATRTKPGFERTLKQSLENVRISARWAEGIRSEPGLAQTVRELLAKP
;
A
#
# COMPACT_ATOMS: atom_id res chain seq x y z
N ALA A 1 18.17 0.52 1.51
CA ALA A 1 18.38 -0.26 0.27
C ALA A 1 18.43 -1.77 0.54
N ALA A 2 19.25 -2.24 1.49
CA ALA A 2 19.38 -3.68 1.78
C ALA A 2 18.07 -4.39 2.19
N TYR A 3 17.32 -3.87 3.17
CA TYR A 3 16.07 -4.49 3.63
C TYR A 3 15.00 -4.61 2.54
N LEU A 4 14.92 -3.60 1.65
CA LEU A 4 13.99 -3.65 0.52
C LEU A 4 14.39 -4.75 -0.48
N ALA A 5 15.68 -4.88 -0.78
CA ALA A 5 16.17 -5.94 -1.67
C ALA A 5 15.88 -7.34 -1.10
N VAL A 6 15.95 -7.52 0.23
CA VAL A 6 15.54 -8.77 0.88
C VAL A 6 14.05 -9.02 0.64
N MET A 7 13.18 -8.06 0.92
CA MET A 7 11.72 -8.22 0.75
C MET A 7 11.26 -8.46 -0.69
N GLN A 8 12.01 -7.96 -1.69
CA GLN A 8 11.73 -8.23 -3.10
C GLN A 8 12.01 -9.69 -3.51
N ASN A 9 12.85 -10.41 -2.77
CA ASN A 9 13.16 -11.83 -3.01
C ASN A 9 12.34 -12.79 -2.13
N VAL A 10 11.56 -12.26 -1.19
CA VAL A 10 10.70 -13.05 -0.31
C VAL A 10 9.50 -13.61 -1.09
N SER A 11 9.11 -14.83 -0.75
CA SER A 11 7.86 -15.45 -1.17
C SER A 11 7.32 -16.38 -0.08
N SER A 12 6.11 -16.90 -0.26
CA SER A 12 5.52 -17.91 0.62
C SER A 12 6.36 -19.19 0.68
N SER A 13 7.13 -19.51 -0.38
CA SER A 13 8.06 -20.64 -0.43
C SER A 13 9.49 -20.30 0.04
N ASN A 14 9.85 -19.02 0.10
CA ASN A 14 11.13 -18.54 0.63
C ASN A 14 10.90 -17.33 1.57
N ARG A 15 10.48 -17.64 2.79
CA ARG A 15 10.12 -16.65 3.83
C ARG A 15 11.29 -16.18 4.71
N SER A 16 12.49 -16.73 4.52
CA SER A 16 13.66 -16.50 5.38
C SER A 16 13.97 -15.01 5.60
N GLY A 17 13.93 -14.22 4.52
CA GLY A 17 14.14 -12.78 4.58
C GLY A 17 13.06 -12.03 5.36
N TYR A 18 11.80 -12.46 5.23
CA TYR A 18 10.68 -11.88 5.98
C TYR A 18 10.80 -12.13 7.47
N ASP A 19 11.09 -13.38 7.84
CA ASP A 19 11.21 -13.78 9.23
C ASP A 19 12.41 -13.09 9.91
N ALA A 20 13.53 -12.96 9.20
CA ALA A 20 14.70 -12.23 9.67
C ALA A 20 14.38 -10.76 9.94
N LEU A 21 13.72 -10.08 8.99
CA LEU A 21 13.31 -8.69 9.17
C LEU A 21 12.28 -8.53 10.29
N ARG A 22 11.29 -9.43 10.39
CA ARG A 22 10.32 -9.40 11.49
C ARG A 22 10.98 -9.62 12.85
N LYS A 23 12.05 -10.42 12.92
CA LYS A 23 12.87 -10.56 14.13
C LYS A 23 13.59 -9.25 14.48
N ILE A 24 14.24 -8.61 13.51
CA ILE A 24 14.88 -7.29 13.72
C ILE A 24 13.87 -6.25 14.23
N TYR A 25 12.67 -6.20 13.63
CA TYR A 25 11.61 -5.31 14.09
C TYR A 25 11.23 -5.54 15.58
N LYS A 26 11.22 -6.79 16.03
CA LYS A 26 10.85 -7.14 17.41
C LYS A 26 11.96 -6.87 18.42
N GLU A 27 13.21 -7.08 18.02
CA GLU A 27 14.35 -7.13 18.93
C GLU A 27 15.23 -5.88 18.90
N SER A 28 15.17 -5.06 17.84
CA SER A 28 16.01 -3.87 17.73
C SER A 28 15.67 -2.85 18.84
N ALA A 29 16.70 -2.45 19.59
CA ALA A 29 16.62 -1.36 20.56
C ALA A 29 16.59 0.02 19.88
N GLU A 30 17.05 0.09 18.62
CA GLU A 30 17.12 1.32 17.84
C GLU A 30 15.76 1.62 17.19
N GLY A 31 15.11 2.68 17.67
CA GLY A 31 13.77 3.06 17.23
C GLY A 31 13.67 3.34 15.73
N GLU A 32 14.69 3.97 15.15
CA GLU A 32 14.71 4.29 13.72
C GLU A 32 14.77 3.04 12.84
N GLU A 33 15.67 2.10 13.16
CA GLU A 33 15.79 0.83 12.45
C GLU A 33 14.47 0.04 12.54
N ARG A 34 13.87 -0.01 13.72
CA ARG A 34 12.57 -0.66 13.93
C ARG A 34 11.49 -0.09 13.00
N LEU A 35 11.35 1.23 12.93
CA LEU A 35 10.36 1.86 12.06
C LEU A 35 10.69 1.71 10.57
N GLN A 36 11.99 1.70 10.21
CA GLN A 36 12.43 1.44 8.86
C GLN A 36 12.04 0.04 8.40
N VAL A 37 12.30 -0.98 9.23
CA VAL A 37 11.94 -2.36 8.92
C VAL A 37 10.43 -2.52 8.83
N LEU A 38 9.67 -1.95 9.77
CA LEU A 38 8.20 -1.97 9.74
C LEU A 38 7.64 -1.46 8.41
N GLY A 39 8.22 -0.39 7.87
CA GLY A 39 7.77 0.21 6.61
C GLY A 39 8.09 -0.60 5.35
N ILE A 40 8.93 -1.64 5.48
CA ILE A 40 9.38 -2.48 4.37
C ILE A 40 8.74 -3.88 4.43
N LEU A 41 8.19 -4.31 5.58
CA LEU A 41 7.59 -5.64 5.76
C LEU A 41 6.45 -5.96 4.77
N SER A 42 5.73 -4.96 4.25
CA SER A 42 4.70 -5.18 3.23
C SER A 42 5.19 -4.93 1.79
N SER A 43 6.48 -4.64 1.59
CA SER A 43 7.09 -4.39 0.27
C SER A 43 7.48 -5.68 -0.45
N CYS A 44 6.53 -6.61 -0.56
CA CYS A 44 6.71 -7.90 -1.18
C CYS A 44 5.83 -8.04 -2.44
N ARG A 45 6.28 -8.86 -3.41
CA ARG A 45 5.48 -9.25 -4.58
C ARG A 45 4.50 -10.37 -4.26
N ASP A 46 4.82 -11.19 -3.26
CA ASP A 46 3.94 -12.27 -2.81
C ASP A 46 2.78 -11.71 -1.97
N LYS A 47 1.57 -11.88 -2.50
CA LYS A 47 0.34 -11.37 -1.88
C LYS A 47 0.03 -12.00 -0.53
N GLY A 48 0.45 -13.24 -0.29
CA GLY A 48 0.31 -13.92 1.00
C GLY A 48 1.15 -13.25 2.08
N ILE A 49 2.40 -12.92 1.75
CA ILE A 49 3.30 -12.18 2.66
C ILE A 49 2.78 -10.76 2.92
N VAL A 50 2.27 -10.07 1.89
CA VAL A 50 1.66 -8.75 2.08
C VAL A 50 0.47 -8.82 3.04
N LEU A 51 -0.41 -9.80 2.89
CA LEU A 51 -1.54 -10.02 3.81
C LEU A 51 -1.08 -10.32 5.24
N GLU A 52 -0.09 -11.20 5.41
CA GLU A 52 0.48 -11.50 6.72
C GLU A 52 1.00 -10.23 7.39
N SER A 53 1.73 -9.40 6.66
CA SER A 53 2.20 -8.10 7.13
C SER A 53 1.07 -7.16 7.51
N LEU A 54 0.05 -7.00 6.66
CA LEU A 54 -1.10 -6.13 6.98
C LEU A 54 -1.81 -6.58 8.25
N ASN A 55 -1.93 -7.88 8.49
CA ASN A 55 -2.55 -8.43 9.69
C ASN A 55 -1.79 -8.09 10.99
N LEU A 56 -0.50 -7.74 10.93
CA LEU A 56 0.26 -7.28 12.09
C LEU A 56 -0.32 -6.02 12.72
N ILE A 57 -0.97 -5.15 11.92
CA ILE A 57 -1.65 -3.92 12.39
C ILE A 57 -2.71 -4.22 13.47
N PHE A 58 -3.24 -5.44 13.46
CA PHE A 58 -4.29 -5.89 14.36
C PHE A 58 -3.79 -6.72 15.54
N THR A 59 -2.48 -6.87 15.67
CA THR A 59 -1.82 -7.55 16.78
C THR A 59 -1.28 -6.53 17.79
N ASN A 60 -0.73 -7.01 18.91
CA ASN A 60 0.02 -6.17 19.85
C ASN A 60 1.46 -5.86 19.37
N GLU A 61 1.90 -6.43 18.25
CA GLU A 61 3.25 -6.21 17.71
C GLU A 61 3.41 -4.78 17.17
N VAL A 62 2.37 -4.23 16.54
CA VAL A 62 2.39 -2.90 15.91
C VAL A 62 1.54 -1.93 16.72
N ARG A 63 2.16 -0.84 17.18
CA ARG A 63 1.42 0.23 17.86
C ARG A 63 0.45 0.89 16.87
N ASN A 64 -0.77 1.22 17.31
CA ASN A 64 -1.78 1.83 16.44
C ASN A 64 -1.27 3.10 15.71
N GLN A 65 -0.47 3.93 16.38
CA GLN A 65 0.11 5.13 15.77
C GLN A 65 1.14 4.81 14.67
N ASP A 66 1.80 3.65 14.74
CA ASP A 66 2.84 3.20 13.80
C ASP A 66 2.23 2.37 12.65
N ALA A 67 0.95 1.99 12.74
CA ALA A 67 0.28 1.15 11.74
C ALA A 67 0.39 1.69 10.31
N TYR A 68 0.35 3.02 10.14
CA TYR A 68 0.49 3.63 8.82
C TYR A 68 1.85 3.38 8.18
N ILE A 69 2.89 3.14 8.97
CA ILE A 69 4.25 2.93 8.47
C ILE A 69 4.28 1.65 7.66
N LEU A 70 3.66 0.59 8.18
CA LEU A 70 3.50 -0.67 7.46
C LEU A 70 2.77 -0.47 6.13
N LEU A 71 1.70 0.34 6.10
CA LEU A 71 0.94 0.60 4.88
C LEU A 71 1.77 1.29 3.76
N ARG A 72 2.84 2.00 4.09
CA ARG A 72 3.70 2.67 3.10
C ARG A 72 4.46 1.69 2.21
N GLY A 73 4.67 0.47 2.69
CA GLY A 73 5.43 -0.53 1.96
C GLY A 73 4.65 -1.19 0.81
N ILE A 74 3.32 -1.04 0.78
CA ILE A 74 2.45 -1.72 -0.20
C ILE A 74 2.81 -1.28 -1.62
N GLN A 75 3.11 -2.26 -2.48
CA GLN A 75 3.42 -2.02 -3.89
C GLN A 75 2.16 -2.06 -4.77
N PRO A 76 2.16 -1.39 -5.94
CA PRO A 76 1.02 -1.39 -6.86
C PRO A 76 0.52 -2.80 -7.25
N GLU A 77 1.40 -3.79 -7.32
CA GLU A 77 1.07 -5.19 -7.62
C GLU A 77 0.17 -5.83 -6.54
N ALA A 78 0.24 -5.31 -5.31
CA ALA A 78 -0.55 -5.77 -4.17
C ALA A 78 -1.78 -4.88 -3.88
N ARG A 79 -2.12 -3.94 -4.77
CA ARG A 79 -3.25 -3.02 -4.54
C ARG A 79 -4.60 -3.70 -4.35
N GLU A 80 -4.92 -4.70 -5.18
CA GLU A 80 -6.21 -5.41 -5.08
C GLU A 80 -6.32 -6.22 -3.78
N ILE A 81 -5.24 -6.91 -3.39
CA ILE A 81 -5.26 -7.71 -2.15
C ILE A 81 -5.34 -6.80 -0.92
N SER A 82 -4.65 -5.66 -0.94
CA SER A 82 -4.69 -4.66 0.13
C SER A 82 -6.04 -3.95 0.22
N TRP A 83 -6.70 -3.72 -0.92
CA TRP A 83 -8.05 -3.16 -0.97
C TRP A 83 -9.10 -4.12 -0.43
N ASN A 84 -9.04 -5.40 -0.81
CA ASN A 84 -9.93 -6.42 -0.26
C ASN A 84 -9.73 -6.56 1.25
N TRP A 85 -8.48 -6.62 1.72
CA TRP A 85 -8.16 -6.60 3.13
C TRP A 85 -8.73 -5.38 3.86
N LEU A 86 -8.61 -4.17 3.28
CA LEU A 86 -9.19 -2.96 3.85
C LEU A 86 -10.72 -3.06 3.94
N LYS A 87 -11.40 -3.52 2.88
CA LYS A 87 -12.87 -3.67 2.88
C LYS A 87 -13.34 -4.64 3.96
N GLU A 88 -12.71 -5.81 4.03
CA GLU A 88 -13.04 -6.86 5.00
C GLU A 88 -12.84 -6.40 6.44
N ASN A 89 -11.80 -5.59 6.68
CA ASN A 89 -11.44 -5.14 8.02
C ASN A 89 -11.94 -3.73 8.35
N TRP A 90 -12.71 -3.08 7.48
CA TRP A 90 -13.06 -1.67 7.65
C TRP A 90 -13.80 -1.36 8.96
N GLU A 91 -14.71 -2.24 9.38
CA GLU A 91 -15.43 -2.06 10.65
C GLU A 91 -14.50 -2.13 11.86
N ARG A 92 -13.42 -2.94 11.78
CA ARG A 92 -12.39 -2.98 12.81
C ARG A 92 -11.51 -1.74 12.74
N ILE A 93 -11.08 -1.36 11.55
CA ILE A 93 -10.25 -0.16 11.32
C ILE A 93 -10.96 1.09 11.85
N SER A 94 -12.24 1.27 11.51
CA SER A 94 -13.01 2.46 11.85
C SER A 94 -13.40 2.55 13.33
N ARG A 95 -13.27 1.45 14.09
CA ARG A 95 -13.40 1.40 15.54
C ARG A 95 -12.06 1.64 16.24
N THR A 96 -10.97 1.06 15.74
CA THR A 96 -9.65 1.14 16.36
C THR A 96 -8.93 2.46 16.07
N PHE A 97 -9.08 2.99 14.84
CA PHE A 97 -8.39 4.18 14.37
C PHE A 97 -9.38 5.32 14.15
N SER A 98 -8.99 6.53 14.55
CA SER A 98 -9.80 7.73 14.43
C SER A 98 -9.01 8.88 13.78
N GLY A 99 -9.73 9.88 13.26
CA GLY A 99 -9.13 11.07 12.66
C GLY A 99 -8.07 10.74 11.60
N SER A 100 -6.88 11.32 11.76
CA SER A 100 -5.73 11.16 10.85
C SER A 100 -5.24 9.71 10.76
N LEU A 101 -5.39 8.90 11.81
CA LEU A 101 -4.96 7.49 11.77
C LEU A 101 -5.85 6.65 10.85
N ALA A 102 -7.16 6.86 10.87
CA ALA A 102 -8.07 6.22 9.92
C ALA A 102 -7.82 6.69 8.48
N ALA A 103 -7.53 7.99 8.32
CA ALA A 103 -7.21 8.58 7.01
C ALA A 103 -5.97 7.95 6.37
N ASN A 104 -5.01 7.45 7.15
CA ASN A 104 -3.82 6.80 6.62
C ASN A 104 -4.12 5.52 5.81
N PHE A 105 -5.16 4.77 6.15
CA PHE A 105 -5.57 3.59 5.37
C PHE A 105 -5.99 3.96 3.97
N VAL A 106 -6.86 4.98 3.87
CA VAL A 106 -7.31 5.54 2.61
C VAL A 106 -6.14 6.13 1.83
N LYS A 107 -5.29 6.92 2.49
CA LYS A 107 -4.15 7.63 1.87
C LYS A 107 -3.13 6.69 1.24
N ASN A 108 -2.88 5.51 1.82
CA ASN A 108 -1.84 4.60 1.34
C ASN A 108 -2.39 3.55 0.35
N ILE A 109 -3.66 3.14 0.46
CA ILE A 109 -4.21 2.06 -0.38
C ILE A 109 -4.94 2.60 -1.62
N VAL A 110 -5.76 3.65 -1.47
CA VAL A 110 -6.61 4.14 -2.58
C VAL A 110 -5.80 4.69 -3.75
N PRO A 111 -4.73 5.50 -3.55
CA PRO A 111 -3.97 6.05 -4.67
C PRO A 111 -3.19 5.03 -5.51
N LEU A 112 -3.13 3.75 -5.10
CA LEU A 112 -2.48 2.69 -5.88
C LEU A 112 -3.30 2.29 -7.12
N PHE A 113 -4.57 2.69 -7.17
CA PHE A 113 -5.46 2.40 -8.30
C PHE A 113 -5.33 3.43 -9.40
N THR A 114 -5.59 2.99 -10.63
CA THR A 114 -5.37 3.80 -11.84
C THR A 114 -6.49 3.59 -12.86
N SER A 115 -7.75 3.48 -12.40
CA SER A 115 -8.91 3.34 -13.28
C SER A 115 -10.15 4.06 -12.73
N ASN A 116 -10.98 4.56 -13.63
CA ASN A 116 -12.23 5.26 -13.28
C ASN A 116 -13.24 4.30 -12.63
N GLU A 117 -13.26 3.03 -13.03
CA GLU A 117 -14.11 1.99 -12.47
C GLU A 117 -13.77 1.74 -11.00
N LYS A 118 -12.47 1.70 -10.66
CA LYS A 118 -12.05 1.56 -9.26
C LYS A 118 -12.35 2.81 -8.45
N ALA A 119 -12.21 4.00 -9.02
CA ALA A 119 -12.66 5.22 -8.34
C ALA A 119 -14.16 5.16 -8.02
N ALA A 120 -15.00 4.64 -8.92
CA ALA A 120 -16.42 4.47 -8.69
C ALA A 120 -16.72 3.40 -7.62
N GLU A 121 -16.05 2.23 -7.67
CA GLU A 121 -16.17 1.19 -6.64
C GLU A 121 -15.82 1.73 -5.24
N ILE A 122 -14.68 2.41 -5.12
CA ILE A 122 -14.19 2.97 -3.85
C ILE A 122 -15.16 4.05 -3.35
N SER A 123 -15.65 4.92 -4.24
CA SER A 123 -16.66 5.93 -3.89
C SER A 123 -17.94 5.27 -3.33
N LYS A 124 -18.42 4.20 -3.98
CA LYS A 124 -19.59 3.44 -3.53
C LYS A 124 -19.34 2.77 -2.17
N PHE A 125 -18.16 2.19 -1.95
CA PHE A 125 -17.80 1.58 -0.67
C PHE A 125 -17.86 2.59 0.48
N PHE A 126 -17.35 3.81 0.26
CA PHE A 126 -17.29 4.85 1.28
C PHE A 126 -18.54 5.73 1.39
N ALA A 127 -19.52 5.60 0.50
CA ALA A 127 -20.73 6.44 0.48
C ALA A 127 -21.45 6.50 1.84
N THR A 128 -21.52 5.38 2.55
CA THR A 128 -22.15 5.27 3.89
C THR A 128 -21.14 5.18 5.04
N ARG A 129 -19.84 5.24 4.74
CA ARG A 129 -18.75 5.00 5.71
C ARG A 129 -17.86 6.20 5.95
N THR A 130 -18.06 7.28 5.19
CA THR A 130 -17.27 8.50 5.30
C THR A 130 -17.51 9.19 6.63
N LYS A 131 -16.43 9.63 7.28
CA LYS A 131 -16.46 10.43 8.51
C LYS A 131 -15.65 11.71 8.30
N PRO A 132 -15.98 12.82 9.00
CA PRO A 132 -15.25 14.09 8.85
C PRO A 132 -13.73 13.97 8.98
N GLY A 133 -13.25 13.05 9.82
CA GLY A 133 -11.82 12.83 10.06
C GLY A 133 -10.99 12.35 8.87
N PHE A 134 -11.61 11.82 7.80
CA PHE A 134 -10.87 11.38 6.60
C PHE A 134 -11.54 11.76 5.27
N GLU A 135 -12.69 12.45 5.29
CA GLU A 135 -13.43 12.83 4.08
C GLU A 135 -12.55 13.56 3.05
N ARG A 136 -11.77 14.54 3.51
CA ARG A 136 -10.84 15.28 2.64
C ARG A 136 -9.81 14.35 2.00
N THR A 137 -9.23 13.46 2.79
CA THR A 137 -8.25 12.49 2.31
C THR A 137 -8.88 11.54 1.28
N LEU A 138 -10.10 11.06 1.52
CA LEU A 138 -10.82 10.24 0.55
C LEU A 138 -11.04 10.98 -0.78
N LYS A 139 -11.49 12.24 -0.74
CA LYS A 139 -11.68 13.05 -1.95
C LYS A 139 -10.38 13.21 -2.73
N GLN A 140 -9.28 13.53 -2.05
CA GLN A 140 -7.96 13.69 -2.66
C GLN A 140 -7.43 12.37 -3.24
N SER A 141 -7.57 11.27 -2.50
CA SER A 141 -7.14 9.95 -2.98
C SER A 141 -7.93 9.50 -4.21
N LEU A 142 -9.25 9.73 -4.24
CA LEU A 142 -10.08 9.46 -5.42
C LEU A 142 -9.70 10.33 -6.62
N GLU A 143 -9.36 11.61 -6.39
CA GLU A 143 -8.89 12.45 -7.49
C GLU A 143 -7.54 11.97 -8.04
N ASN A 144 -6.62 11.54 -7.18
CA ASN A 144 -5.37 10.93 -7.64
C ASN A 144 -5.62 9.70 -8.52
N VAL A 145 -6.57 8.82 -8.15
CA VAL A 145 -6.92 7.65 -8.96
C VAL A 145 -7.42 8.07 -10.36
N ARG A 146 -8.27 9.10 -10.43
CA ARG A 146 -8.80 9.62 -11.71
C ARG A 146 -7.71 10.28 -12.55
N ILE A 147 -6.82 11.05 -11.93
CA ILE A 147 -5.65 11.64 -12.59
C ILE A 147 -4.79 10.53 -13.17
N SER A 148 -4.44 9.51 -12.38
CA SER A 148 -3.64 8.38 -12.85
C SER A 148 -4.34 7.57 -13.94
N ALA A 149 -5.67 7.43 -13.90
CA ALA A 149 -6.44 6.81 -14.97
C ALA A 149 -6.33 7.59 -16.29
N ARG A 150 -6.54 8.92 -16.25
CA ARG A 150 -6.38 9.81 -17.42
C ARG A 150 -4.96 9.76 -17.99
N TRP A 151 -3.95 9.77 -17.12
CA TRP A 151 -2.55 9.62 -17.53
C TRP A 151 -2.29 8.28 -18.23
N ALA A 152 -2.80 7.18 -17.66
CA ALA A 152 -2.64 5.85 -18.24
C ALA A 152 -3.37 5.71 -19.59
N GLU A 153 -4.54 6.35 -19.74
CA GLU A 153 -5.26 6.43 -21.02
C GLU A 153 -4.48 7.24 -22.05
N GLY A 154 -3.99 8.42 -21.69
CA GLY A 154 -3.16 9.28 -22.56
C GLY A 154 -1.93 8.55 -23.08
N ILE A 155 -1.17 7.91 -22.18
CA ILE A 155 0.00 7.08 -22.52
C ILE A 155 -0.36 5.96 -23.50
N ARG A 156 -1.51 5.31 -23.35
CA ARG A 156 -1.96 4.24 -24.25
C ARG A 156 -2.41 4.76 -25.61
N SER A 157 -2.92 5.98 -25.69
CA SER A 157 -3.35 6.60 -26.94
C SER A 157 -2.20 7.20 -27.76
N GLU A 158 -0.99 7.32 -27.19
CA GLU A 158 0.18 7.85 -27.87
C GLU A 158 0.85 6.79 -28.77
N PRO A 159 0.66 6.82 -30.11
CA PRO A 159 1.03 5.71 -31.00
C PRO A 159 2.55 5.50 -31.11
N GLY A 160 3.35 6.50 -30.75
CA GLY A 160 4.81 6.48 -30.83
C GLY A 160 5.52 6.21 -29.51
N LEU A 161 4.86 6.33 -28.36
CA LEU A 161 5.56 6.33 -27.07
C LEU A 161 6.32 5.02 -26.82
N ALA A 162 5.69 3.87 -27.08
CA ALA A 162 6.33 2.57 -26.93
C ALA A 162 7.54 2.42 -27.85
N GLN A 163 7.48 3.00 -29.06
CA GLN A 163 8.60 3.02 -29.99
C GLN A 163 9.71 3.94 -29.51
N THR A 164 9.41 5.17 -29.11
CA THR A 164 10.38 6.13 -28.57
C THR A 164 11.10 5.58 -27.33
N VAL A 165 10.38 4.92 -26.42
CA VAL A 165 10.98 4.28 -25.24
C VAL A 165 11.96 3.17 -25.66
N ARG A 166 11.58 2.33 -26.64
CA ARG A 166 12.49 1.28 -27.17
C ARG A 166 13.73 1.88 -27.82
N GLU A 167 13.58 2.95 -28.60
CA GLU A 167 14.70 3.64 -29.24
C GLU A 167 15.65 4.29 -28.22
N LEU A 168 15.12 4.88 -27.14
CA LEU A 168 15.93 5.44 -26.07
C LEU A 168 16.68 4.37 -25.27
N LEU A 169 16.05 3.24 -24.96
CA LEU A 169 16.69 2.12 -24.26
C LEU A 169 17.77 1.42 -25.11
N ALA A 170 17.71 1.57 -26.43
CA ALA A 170 18.68 1.02 -27.37
C ALA A 170 19.88 1.95 -27.64
N LYS A 171 19.86 3.20 -27.13
CA LYS A 171 21.02 4.09 -27.25
C LYS A 171 22.09 3.71 -26.21
N PRO A 172 23.36 3.57 -26.61
CA PRO A 172 24.47 3.19 -25.73
C PRO A 172 24.80 4.27 -24.69
#